data_AF-A0AAV5HL89-F1
#
_entry.id   AF-A0AAV5HL89-F1
#
_cell.length_a   1.000
_cell.length_b   1.000
_cell.length_c   1.000
_cell.angle_alpha   90.00
_cell.angle_beta   90.00
_cell.angle_gamma   90.00
#
_symmetry.space_group_name_H-M   'P 1'
#
loop_
_entity.id
_entity.type
_entity.pdbx_description
1 polymer ?
#
loop_
_entity_poly.entity_id
_entity_poly.type
_entity_poly.pdbx_seq_one_letter_code
_entity_poly.pdbx_strand_id
1 'polypeptide(L)'
;MESQKPEASTQLIPLKYSNRVTLKTIFECGKHGLGLVGQRVVIGGWVRNSKEERKEPAASPSSPDDKDAESGRKDVSCGEILQSRIPFFRTIIKVLAGSARQSVVREKLESLIPMPPPSSVLFLQVGDGSCTESLQVVVDSATVFVPIGQLLPTGTCILAEGVLQTPLKTHFGKEEQAIELTVEQILHVGTVEQDKYPLSQKRLPLDSLRGWSHFRPRTTTVASITRIRSALTFATHTFFQNQGFLHVEAPIITITDCEGFSDKFQVTTLLQRTITEEPIALNETQGISLETVKVAINEKTNLVEQLKRSESNREALAAAVKDLKKTNELAQQLEAREKSKPGTAEKGYIVNFNEDFFRRQTYLSVSGRLHLESYACSLGHVYSFGPRFRADKEFSSKHVAEMWFVEIEMAFSQLEDAITCADDYFKYLCKCILEKCSTDLNFLTKRIDRTMFNRLQSLVEKSCEKITYTEAVDRLRNVSVKEFETKLQWGVALTAEHLSYLADEMYAKPVIIYNYPKKLKPFYARTNDDGKTVAAFEMVLPKVGTLITGSQNEERINMLSARIKEFDLPKDQYEWYLDLRRHGTVKHSGFSLAFDLMVLLITGLTDVRDAIPFPRSCGMEIN
;
A
#
# COMPACT_ATOMS: atom_id res chain seq x y z
N MET A 1 -47.82 12.86 -33.20
CA MET A 1 -47.92 11.53 -32.56
C MET A 1 -46.62 10.80 -32.81
N GLU A 2 -45.58 11.13 -32.04
CA GLU A 2 -44.34 10.36 -32.05
C GLU A 2 -44.47 9.23 -31.03
N SER A 3 -44.25 8.02 -31.51
CA SER A 3 -44.34 6.76 -30.80
C SER A 3 -43.35 6.72 -29.64
N GLN A 4 -43.88 6.56 -28.42
CA GLN A 4 -43.11 6.15 -27.25
C GLN A 4 -42.43 4.81 -27.53
N LYS A 5 -41.09 4.80 -27.50
CA LYS A 5 -40.32 3.57 -27.31
C LYS A 5 -40.67 3.01 -25.93
N PRO A 6 -40.93 1.70 -25.78
CA PRO A 6 -41.23 1.11 -24.49
C PRO A 6 -40.00 1.21 -23.57
N GLU A 7 -40.19 1.75 -22.37
CA GLU A 7 -39.21 1.70 -21.29
C GLU A 7 -38.85 0.24 -21.04
N ALA A 8 -37.58 -0.13 -21.24
CA ALA A 8 -37.10 -1.46 -20.92
C ALA A 8 -37.34 -1.72 -19.41
N SER A 9 -38.00 -2.83 -19.09
CA SER A 9 -38.28 -3.21 -17.70
C SER A 9 -36.98 -3.23 -16.89
N THR A 10 -36.88 -2.34 -15.90
CA THR A 10 -35.72 -2.12 -15.05
C THR A 10 -35.54 -3.25 -14.02
N GLN A 11 -35.49 -4.51 -14.45
CA GLN A 11 -35.31 -5.65 -13.54
C GLN A 11 -33.85 -5.77 -13.12
N LEU A 12 -33.62 -5.85 -11.80
CA LEU A 12 -32.32 -6.21 -11.25
C LEU A 12 -32.00 -7.67 -11.59
N ILE A 13 -30.92 -7.89 -12.32
CA ILE A 13 -30.40 -9.23 -12.60
C ILE A 13 -29.45 -9.60 -11.46
N PRO A 14 -29.69 -10.70 -10.72
CA PRO A 14 -28.75 -11.20 -9.72
C PRO A 14 -27.37 -11.46 -10.33
N LEU A 15 -26.33 -11.48 -9.49
CA LEU A 15 -25.01 -11.85 -9.96
C LEU A 15 -25.02 -13.26 -10.54
N LYS A 16 -24.27 -13.49 -11.63
CA LYS A 16 -24.12 -14.82 -12.26
C LYS A 16 -23.77 -15.93 -11.27
N TYR A 17 -23.05 -15.60 -10.20
CA TYR A 17 -22.56 -16.54 -9.19
C TYR A 17 -23.21 -16.35 -7.81
N SER A 18 -24.31 -15.59 -7.71
CA SER A 18 -25.00 -15.33 -6.43
C SER A 18 -26.42 -14.83 -6.66
N ASN A 19 -27.38 -15.41 -5.95
CA ASN A 19 -28.78 -14.94 -5.95
C ASN A 19 -28.95 -13.54 -5.31
N ARG A 20 -27.89 -13.02 -4.67
CA ARG A 20 -27.88 -11.66 -4.11
C ARG A 20 -27.68 -10.61 -5.19
N VAL A 21 -28.36 -9.49 -5.00
CA VAL A 21 -28.07 -8.22 -5.68
C VAL A 21 -27.05 -7.44 -4.84
N THR A 22 -26.15 -6.71 -5.49
CA THR A 22 -25.20 -5.84 -4.80
C THR A 22 -25.83 -4.47 -4.52
N LEU A 23 -25.43 -3.82 -3.44
CA LEU A 23 -25.94 -2.48 -3.13
C LEU A 23 -25.58 -1.47 -4.23
N LYS A 24 -24.38 -1.59 -4.82
CA LYS A 24 -23.97 -0.79 -5.98
C LYS A 24 -25.00 -0.84 -7.11
N THR A 25 -25.45 -2.03 -7.49
CA THR A 25 -26.44 -2.19 -8.57
C THR A 25 -27.81 -1.62 -8.22
N ILE A 26 -28.17 -1.53 -6.93
CA ILE A 26 -29.40 -0.88 -6.48
C ILE A 26 -29.28 0.64 -6.64
N PHE A 27 -28.18 1.23 -6.14
CA PHE A 27 -27.98 2.68 -6.15
C PHE A 27 -27.65 3.24 -7.55
N GLU A 28 -26.99 2.48 -8.42
CA GLU A 28 -26.72 2.93 -9.80
C GLU A 28 -27.94 2.85 -10.72
N CYS A 29 -28.98 2.11 -10.32
CA CYS A 29 -30.18 1.91 -11.12
C CYS A 29 -31.21 3.01 -10.87
N GLY A 30 -31.52 3.84 -11.88
CA GLY A 30 -32.63 4.82 -11.90
C GLY A 30 -32.75 5.73 -10.67
N LYS A 31 -32.35 7.01 -10.76
CA LYS A 31 -32.46 8.02 -9.67
C LYS A 31 -32.20 7.44 -8.25
N HIS A 32 -31.10 6.71 -8.06
CA HIS A 32 -30.71 6.09 -6.78
C HIS A 32 -31.67 5.00 -6.27
N GLY A 33 -32.12 4.12 -7.16
CA GLY A 33 -32.95 2.96 -6.84
C GLY A 33 -34.45 3.22 -6.87
N LEU A 34 -34.91 4.46 -7.08
CA LEU A 34 -36.35 4.79 -7.10
C LEU A 34 -37.14 4.02 -8.17
N GLY A 35 -36.49 3.64 -9.28
CA GLY A 35 -37.10 2.79 -10.32
C GLY A 35 -37.30 1.33 -9.91
N LEU A 36 -36.83 0.94 -8.72
CA LEU A 36 -36.86 -0.44 -8.21
C LEU A 36 -37.86 -0.63 -7.07
N VAL A 37 -38.61 0.42 -6.70
CA VAL A 37 -39.65 0.34 -5.66
C VAL A 37 -40.67 -0.74 -6.01
N GLY A 38 -41.00 -1.59 -5.05
CA GLY A 38 -41.88 -2.76 -5.21
C GLY A 38 -41.17 -4.02 -5.69
N GLN A 39 -39.90 -3.97 -6.10
CA GLN A 39 -39.15 -5.17 -6.47
C GLN A 39 -38.70 -5.94 -5.23
N ARG A 40 -38.84 -7.27 -5.30
CA ARG A 40 -38.31 -8.19 -4.31
C ARG A 40 -36.85 -8.49 -4.63
N VAL A 41 -35.98 -8.37 -3.62
CA VAL A 41 -34.54 -8.58 -3.76
C VAL A 41 -33.98 -9.35 -2.57
N VAL A 42 -32.86 -10.03 -2.81
CA VAL A 42 -32.03 -10.61 -1.75
C VAL A 42 -30.73 -9.82 -1.70
N ILE A 43 -30.38 -9.30 -0.52
CA ILE A 43 -29.10 -8.63 -0.25
C ILE A 43 -28.34 -9.39 0.83
N GLY A 44 -27.03 -9.21 0.88
CA GLY A 44 -26.24 -9.69 2.02
C GLY A 44 -25.06 -8.79 2.27
N GLY A 45 -24.74 -8.59 3.54
CA GLY A 45 -23.72 -7.64 3.96
C GLY A 45 -23.52 -7.67 5.47
N TRP A 46 -22.87 -6.65 6.00
CA TRP A 46 -22.69 -6.47 7.44
C TRP A 46 -23.35 -5.19 7.95
N VAL A 47 -23.86 -5.26 9.17
CA VAL A 47 -24.44 -4.12 9.88
C VAL A 47 -23.33 -3.12 10.22
N ARG A 48 -23.52 -1.87 9.83
CA ARG A 48 -22.59 -0.76 10.10
C ARG A 48 -23.07 0.13 11.23
N ASN A 49 -24.38 0.24 11.36
CA ASN A 49 -25.06 0.96 12.42
C ASN A 49 -26.46 0.35 12.59
N SER A 50 -27.01 0.43 13.79
CA SER A 50 -28.31 -0.15 14.12
C SER A 50 -29.07 0.76 15.09
N LYS A 51 -30.39 0.80 14.98
CA LYS A 51 -31.29 1.48 15.91
C LYS A 51 -32.51 0.61 16.12
N GLU A 52 -32.94 0.47 17.36
CA GLU A 52 -34.19 -0.20 17.71
C GLU A 52 -35.21 0.86 18.15
N GLU A 53 -36.43 0.78 17.61
CA GLU A 53 -37.57 1.57 18.07
C GLU A 53 -38.65 0.62 18.59
N ARG A 54 -38.96 0.72 19.89
CA ARG A 54 -40.02 -0.07 20.50
C ARG A 54 -41.38 0.53 20.12
N LYS A 55 -42.31 -0.29 19.64
CA LYS A 55 -43.70 0.16 19.47
C LYS A 55 -44.29 0.36 20.87
N GLU A 56 -44.99 1.47 21.08
CA GLU A 56 -45.72 1.70 22.33
C GLU A 56 -46.73 0.55 22.53
N PRO A 57 -46.90 0.04 23.76
CA PRO A 57 -47.96 -0.92 24.02
C PRO A 57 -49.29 -0.28 23.64
N ALA A 58 -50.10 -0.97 22.84
CA ALA A 58 -51.47 -0.53 22.60
C ALA A 58 -52.13 -0.29 23.97
N ALA A 59 -52.63 0.93 24.20
CA ALA A 59 -53.35 1.26 25.41
C ALA A 59 -54.45 0.21 25.62
N SER A 60 -54.38 -0.51 26.74
CA SER A 60 -55.45 -1.40 27.17
C SER A 60 -56.75 -0.61 27.22
N PRO A 61 -57.89 -1.15 26.73
CA PRO A 61 -59.15 -0.45 26.84
C PRO A 61 -59.43 -0.17 28.32
N SER A 62 -59.55 1.11 28.67
CA SER A 62 -59.89 1.56 30.02
C SER A 62 -61.23 0.94 30.42
N SER A 63 -61.22 0.12 31.46
CA SER A 63 -62.44 -0.24 32.18
C SER A 63 -63.04 1.03 32.81
N PRO A 64 -64.36 1.24 32.73
CA PRO A 64 -65.01 2.30 33.49
C PRO A 64 -65.04 1.91 34.98
N ASP A 65 -65.11 2.94 35.82
CA ASP A 65 -65.35 2.90 37.28
C ASP A 65 -64.08 2.79 38.15
N ASP A 66 -63.59 3.93 38.64
CA ASP A 66 -64.03 4.43 39.94
C ASP A 66 -63.60 5.90 40.14
N LYS A 67 -64.57 6.72 40.57
CA LYS A 67 -64.37 8.07 41.07
C LYS A 67 -64.12 8.01 42.59
N ASP A 68 -63.46 9.06 43.07
CA ASP A 68 -63.37 9.53 44.45
C ASP A 68 -62.23 8.96 45.33
N ALA A 69 -61.18 9.77 45.53
CA ALA A 69 -60.88 10.41 46.82
C ALA A 69 -59.51 11.13 46.80
N GLU A 70 -59.53 12.36 47.30
CA GLU A 70 -58.43 13.32 47.38
C GLU A 70 -57.35 13.01 48.44
N SER A 71 -56.16 13.55 48.14
CA SER A 71 -55.22 14.23 49.06
C SER A 71 -54.43 13.43 50.11
N GLY A 72 -53.12 13.70 50.15
CA GLY A 72 -52.29 13.46 51.35
C GLY A 72 -50.82 13.18 51.08
N ARG A 73 -50.02 14.24 50.83
CA ARG A 73 -48.56 14.22 51.02
C ARG A 73 -48.21 13.89 52.48
N LYS A 74 -47.18 13.09 52.72
CA LYS A 74 -46.26 13.29 53.87
C LYS A 74 -44.88 12.67 53.63
N ASP A 75 -43.91 13.38 54.19
CA ASP A 75 -42.48 13.34 53.94
C ASP A 75 -41.69 12.19 54.60
N VAL A 76 -40.56 11.94 53.94
CA VAL A 76 -39.23 11.44 54.33
C VAL A 76 -38.86 11.51 55.82
N SER A 77 -38.13 10.50 56.33
CA SER A 77 -36.88 10.73 57.11
C SER A 77 -36.00 9.48 57.23
N CYS A 78 -34.68 9.72 57.15
CA CYS A 78 -33.57 8.80 57.24
C CYS A 78 -33.08 8.52 58.67
N GLY A 79 -32.37 7.39 58.84
CA GLY A 79 -31.44 7.05 59.94
C GLY A 79 -31.60 5.57 60.33
N GLU A 80 -30.61 4.68 60.38
CA GLU A 80 -29.13 4.68 60.30
C GLU A 80 -28.77 3.21 59.87
N ILE A 81 -28.06 2.91 58.78
CA ILE A 81 -26.59 2.69 58.69
C ILE A 81 -26.00 2.15 60.01
N LEU A 82 -25.49 0.91 60.18
CA LEU A 82 -24.22 0.34 59.67
C LEU A 82 -23.99 -1.03 60.37
N GLN A 83 -23.70 -2.11 59.62
CA GLN A 83 -22.54 -3.03 59.74
C GLN A 83 -23.04 -4.49 59.77
N SER A 84 -22.40 -5.51 59.22
CA SER A 84 -21.36 -5.67 58.20
C SER A 84 -21.23 -7.19 57.95
N ARG A 85 -20.85 -7.57 56.72
CA ARG A 85 -20.08 -8.78 56.35
C ARG A 85 -20.77 -10.17 56.32
N ILE A 86 -20.92 -10.64 55.08
CA ILE A 86 -21.22 -11.98 54.51
C ILE A 86 -20.01 -12.94 54.74
N PRO A 87 -20.01 -14.30 54.54
CA PRO A 87 -21.02 -15.31 54.10
C PRO A 87 -21.07 -16.66 54.90
N PHE A 88 -22.04 -17.52 54.51
CA PHE A 88 -21.95 -19.00 54.44
C PHE A 88 -22.28 -19.85 55.69
N PHE A 89 -23.55 -20.26 55.81
CA PHE A 89 -24.04 -21.62 56.18
C PHE A 89 -25.57 -21.58 56.01
N ARG A 90 -26.13 -21.95 54.86
CA ARG A 90 -26.61 -23.29 54.49
C ARG A 90 -27.36 -24.04 55.62
N THR A 91 -28.68 -24.08 55.43
CA THR A 91 -29.57 -25.26 55.58
C THR A 91 -29.92 -25.71 57.00
N ILE A 92 -31.22 -25.70 57.30
CA ILE A 92 -32.08 -26.74 57.93
C ILE A 92 -33.30 -26.01 58.53
N ILE A 93 -34.47 -26.67 58.51
CA ILE A 93 -35.79 -26.23 59.02
C ILE A 93 -36.66 -25.38 58.07
N LYS A 94 -37.10 -25.98 56.96
CA LYS A 94 -38.46 -25.76 56.42
C LYS A 94 -39.00 -27.01 55.70
N VAL A 95 -38.72 -28.18 56.29
CA VAL A 95 -39.17 -29.50 55.82
C VAL A 95 -40.36 -30.06 56.62
N LEU A 96 -40.92 -29.37 57.63
CA LEU A 96 -42.02 -29.95 58.41
C LEU A 96 -43.12 -28.94 58.76
N ALA A 97 -44.11 -28.83 57.88
CA ALA A 97 -45.53 -28.62 58.23
C ALA A 97 -46.37 -28.64 56.95
N GLY A 98 -47.11 -29.72 56.73
CA GLY A 98 -47.97 -29.92 55.57
C GLY A 98 -49.39 -29.36 55.71
N SER A 99 -50.02 -29.23 54.54
CA SER A 99 -51.46 -29.13 54.23
C SER A 99 -52.24 -27.87 54.61
N ALA A 100 -52.47 -27.02 53.60
CA ALA A 100 -53.79 -26.76 52.99
C ALA A 100 -53.79 -25.40 52.27
N ARG A 101 -53.80 -25.39 50.92
CA ARG A 101 -54.37 -24.32 50.06
C ARG A 101 -54.10 -24.66 48.59
N GLN A 102 -54.97 -25.49 48.03
CA GLN A 102 -54.92 -25.92 46.63
C GLN A 102 -55.66 -24.96 45.67
N SER A 103 -55.99 -23.73 46.10
CA SER A 103 -56.70 -22.74 45.27
C SER A 103 -55.88 -21.53 44.84
N VAL A 104 -54.67 -21.30 45.38
CA VAL A 104 -53.85 -20.10 45.07
C VAL A 104 -52.81 -20.37 43.98
N VAL A 105 -52.62 -21.62 43.56
CA VAL A 105 -51.60 -22.00 42.59
C VAL A 105 -52.04 -21.76 41.15
N ARG A 106 -53.34 -21.64 40.86
CA ARG A 106 -53.83 -21.43 39.49
C ARG A 106 -53.70 -19.98 39.02
N GLU A 107 -53.95 -18.99 39.89
CA GLU A 107 -53.75 -17.56 39.55
C GLU A 107 -52.27 -17.15 39.50
N LYS A 108 -51.39 -17.83 40.25
CA LYS A 108 -49.94 -17.51 40.28
C LYS A 108 -49.12 -18.22 39.21
N LEU A 109 -49.73 -19.14 38.45
CA LEU A 109 -49.06 -19.85 37.36
C LEU A 109 -49.35 -19.22 35.99
N GLU A 110 -50.43 -18.44 35.85
CA GLU A 110 -50.68 -17.60 34.67
C GLU A 110 -49.81 -16.34 34.64
N SER A 111 -49.32 -15.86 35.79
CA SER A 111 -48.38 -14.72 35.89
C SER A 111 -46.91 -15.08 35.60
N LEU A 112 -46.63 -16.31 35.14
CA LEU A 112 -45.29 -16.80 34.81
C LEU A 112 -45.09 -17.04 33.31
N ILE A 113 -46.05 -16.66 32.47
CA ILE A 113 -45.81 -16.51 31.03
C ILE A 113 -45.00 -15.22 30.87
N PRO A 114 -43.73 -15.27 30.43
CA PRO A 114 -43.02 -14.05 30.09
C PRO A 114 -43.86 -13.32 29.05
N MET A 115 -44.33 -12.11 29.34
CA MET A 115 -44.95 -11.29 28.30
C MET A 115 -43.97 -11.25 27.12
N PRO A 116 -44.40 -11.58 25.89
CA PRO A 116 -43.52 -11.45 24.74
C PRO A 116 -42.98 -10.02 24.72
N PRO A 117 -41.69 -9.82 24.42
CA PRO A 117 -41.12 -8.49 24.37
C PRO A 117 -41.98 -7.61 23.45
N PRO A 118 -42.25 -6.34 23.82
CA PRO A 118 -43.07 -5.47 22.99
C PRO A 118 -42.46 -5.41 21.60
N SER A 119 -43.30 -5.56 20.57
CA SER A 119 -42.85 -5.56 19.18
C SER A 119 -42.03 -4.31 18.90
N SER A 120 -40.86 -4.46 18.29
CA SER A 120 -39.98 -3.37 17.94
C SER A 120 -39.60 -3.42 16.46
N VAL A 121 -39.26 -2.27 15.91
CA VAL A 121 -38.76 -2.14 14.55
C VAL A 121 -37.27 -1.83 14.64
N LEU A 122 -36.46 -2.64 13.97
CA LEU A 122 -35.03 -2.42 13.84
C LEU A 122 -34.75 -1.72 12.51
N PHE A 123 -33.89 -0.71 12.57
CA PHE A 123 -33.32 -0.06 11.41
C PHE A 123 -31.84 -0.38 11.36
N LEU A 124 -31.44 -1.18 10.37
CA LEU A 124 -30.05 -1.60 10.17
C LEU A 124 -29.48 -0.87 8.95
N GLN A 125 -28.35 -0.20 9.11
CA GLN A 125 -27.57 0.31 7.99
C GLN A 125 -26.60 -0.76 7.53
N VAL A 126 -26.84 -1.33 6.36
CA VAL A 126 -26.09 -2.49 5.85
C VAL A 126 -25.19 -2.05 4.71
N GLY A 127 -23.92 -2.49 4.78
CA GLY A 127 -22.97 -2.37 3.68
C GLY A 127 -22.52 -3.76 3.20
N ASP A 128 -22.28 -3.89 1.90
CA ASP A 128 -21.75 -5.11 1.28
C ASP A 128 -20.34 -4.92 0.69
N GLY A 129 -19.80 -3.70 0.75
CA GLY A 129 -18.49 -3.33 0.19
C GLY A 129 -18.50 -3.02 -1.31
N SER A 130 -19.63 -3.15 -2.00
CA SER A 130 -19.72 -2.86 -3.44
C SER A 130 -19.67 -1.36 -3.77
N CYS A 131 -20.16 -0.51 -2.87
CA CYS A 131 -20.18 0.96 -2.99
C CYS A 131 -19.88 1.64 -1.64
N THR A 132 -19.90 2.98 -1.61
CA THR A 132 -19.74 3.77 -0.38
C THR A 132 -21.01 3.86 0.46
N GLU A 133 -22.15 3.81 -0.21
CA GLU A 133 -23.48 3.94 0.38
C GLU A 133 -23.85 2.70 1.20
N SER A 134 -24.83 2.85 2.07
CA SER A 134 -25.36 1.77 2.90
C SER A 134 -26.87 1.81 2.81
N LEU A 135 -27.48 0.63 2.72
CA LEU A 135 -28.92 0.49 2.56
C LEU A 135 -29.57 0.37 3.93
N GLN A 136 -30.65 1.12 4.15
CA GLN A 136 -31.51 0.91 5.32
C GLN A 136 -32.32 -0.36 5.13
N VAL A 137 -32.19 -1.26 6.09
CA VAL A 137 -32.90 -2.53 6.16
C VAL A 137 -33.79 -2.45 7.38
N VAL A 138 -35.10 -2.51 7.15
CA VAL A 138 -36.14 -2.39 8.16
C VAL A 138 -36.63 -3.78 8.52
N VAL A 139 -36.50 -4.15 9.79
CA VAL A 139 -36.90 -5.45 10.32
C VAL A 139 -37.97 -5.25 11.39
N ASP A 140 -39.16 -5.81 11.18
CA ASP A 140 -40.17 -5.88 12.23
C ASP A 140 -39.91 -7.14 13.08
N SER A 141 -39.80 -6.98 14.39
CA SER A 141 -39.59 -8.13 15.29
C SER A 141 -40.74 -9.14 15.24
N ALA A 142 -41.93 -8.72 14.77
CA ALA A 142 -43.07 -9.61 14.59
C ALA A 142 -42.95 -10.50 13.34
N THR A 143 -42.13 -10.14 12.36
CA THR A 143 -42.00 -10.87 11.08
C THR A 143 -40.82 -11.85 11.07
N VAL A 144 -39.91 -11.77 12.03
CA VAL A 144 -38.62 -12.48 12.02
C VAL A 144 -38.42 -13.32 13.28
N PHE A 145 -37.91 -14.55 13.11
CA PHE A 145 -37.63 -15.49 14.21
C PHE A 145 -36.25 -15.34 14.85
N VAL A 146 -35.35 -14.53 14.27
CA VAL A 146 -34.01 -14.27 14.81
C VAL A 146 -34.12 -13.33 16.02
N PRO A 147 -33.48 -13.65 17.17
CA PRO A 147 -33.44 -12.73 18.30
C PRO A 147 -32.82 -11.38 17.93
N ILE A 148 -33.57 -10.29 18.15
CA ILE A 148 -33.21 -8.89 17.83
C ILE A 148 -31.80 -8.53 18.31
N GLY A 149 -31.45 -8.92 19.54
CA GLY A 149 -30.14 -8.64 20.13
C GLY A 149 -28.96 -9.22 19.36
N GLN A 150 -29.17 -10.23 18.51
CA GLN A 150 -28.13 -10.77 17.64
C GLN A 150 -27.90 -9.94 16.38
N LEU A 151 -28.88 -9.13 15.95
CA LEU A 151 -28.81 -8.33 14.73
C LEU A 151 -28.21 -6.93 14.94
N LEU A 152 -28.28 -6.40 16.17
CA LEU A 152 -27.83 -5.05 16.50
C LEU A 152 -26.30 -4.85 16.45
N PRO A 153 -25.43 -5.81 16.85
CA PRO A 153 -24.00 -5.52 16.93
C PRO A 153 -23.40 -5.11 15.57
N THR A 154 -22.60 -4.04 15.57
CA THR A 154 -21.84 -3.62 14.38
C THR A 154 -20.93 -4.74 13.91
N GLY A 155 -20.97 -5.04 12.62
CA GLY A 155 -20.21 -6.11 11.96
C GLY A 155 -21.01 -7.40 11.75
N THR A 156 -22.21 -7.50 12.32
CA THR A 156 -23.09 -8.68 12.18
C THR A 156 -23.40 -8.92 10.71
N CYS A 157 -23.13 -10.14 10.24
CA CYS A 157 -23.39 -10.52 8.86
C CYS A 157 -24.84 -11.02 8.72
N ILE A 158 -25.56 -10.46 7.76
CA ILE A 158 -26.94 -10.82 7.47
C ILE A 158 -27.12 -11.16 5.99
N LEU A 159 -28.11 -11.99 5.71
CA LEU A 159 -28.71 -12.18 4.40
C LEU A 159 -30.20 -11.85 4.54
N ALA A 160 -30.69 -10.86 3.80
CA ALA A 160 -32.06 -10.36 3.91
C ALA A 160 -32.76 -10.44 2.56
N GLU A 161 -33.94 -11.05 2.56
CA GLU A 161 -34.90 -11.02 1.46
C GLU A 161 -36.06 -10.08 1.83
N GLY A 162 -36.46 -9.23 0.90
CA GLY A 162 -37.50 -8.25 1.16
C GLY A 162 -37.89 -7.46 -0.08
N VAL A 163 -38.71 -6.44 0.13
CA VAL A 163 -39.22 -5.56 -0.92
C VAL A 163 -38.63 -4.17 -0.75
N LEU A 164 -38.12 -3.60 -1.86
CA LEU A 164 -37.60 -2.24 -1.88
C LEU A 164 -38.74 -1.22 -1.84
N GLN A 165 -38.60 -0.19 -0.99
CA GLN A 165 -39.62 0.84 -0.78
C GLN A 165 -39.00 2.23 -0.60
N THR A 166 -39.79 3.28 -0.78
CA THR A 166 -39.41 4.63 -0.36
C THR A 166 -39.51 4.74 1.15
N PRO A 167 -38.47 5.26 1.84
CA PRO A 167 -38.45 5.27 3.30
C PRO A 167 -39.53 6.18 3.89
N LEU A 168 -40.23 5.68 4.92
CA LEU A 168 -41.23 6.45 5.66
C LEU A 168 -40.58 7.45 6.64
N LYS A 169 -39.38 7.12 7.14
CA LYS A 169 -38.58 7.93 8.08
C LYS A 169 -37.08 7.66 7.88
N THR A 170 -36.28 8.71 8.03
CA THR A 170 -34.81 8.64 7.94
C THR A 170 -34.19 8.68 9.34
N HIS A 171 -33.65 7.54 9.79
CA HIS A 171 -33.14 7.39 11.17
C HIS A 171 -31.63 7.68 11.30
N PHE A 172 -30.88 7.75 10.18
CA PHE A 172 -29.42 7.84 10.19
C PHE A 172 -28.88 8.91 9.21
N GLY A 173 -28.98 10.20 9.56
CA GLY A 173 -28.28 11.27 8.83
C GLY A 173 -29.09 12.55 8.61
N LYS A 174 -28.49 13.51 7.90
CA LYS A 174 -29.11 14.76 7.43
C LYS A 174 -29.65 14.67 5.99
N GLU A 175 -29.22 13.69 5.21
CA GLU A 175 -29.66 13.48 3.83
C GLU A 175 -30.73 12.38 3.79
N GLU A 176 -31.80 12.63 3.03
CA GLU A 176 -32.88 11.66 2.86
C GLU A 176 -32.38 10.46 2.06
N GLN A 177 -32.53 9.24 2.61
CA GLN A 177 -32.25 8.03 1.84
C GLN A 177 -33.33 7.87 0.78
N ALA A 178 -32.94 7.56 -0.46
CA ALA A 178 -33.88 7.42 -1.56
C ALA A 178 -34.70 6.12 -1.48
N ILE A 179 -34.14 5.08 -0.85
CA ILE A 179 -34.70 3.73 -0.84
C ILE A 179 -34.32 2.95 0.43
N GLU A 180 -35.21 2.07 0.87
CA GLU A 180 -34.99 1.11 1.95
C GLU A 180 -35.48 -0.29 1.57
N LEU A 181 -35.06 -1.31 2.32
CA LEU A 181 -35.52 -2.69 2.18
C LEU A 181 -36.38 -3.07 3.39
N THR A 182 -37.67 -3.33 3.16
CA THR A 182 -38.54 -3.94 4.16
C THR A 182 -38.38 -5.45 4.14
N VAL A 183 -37.90 -6.03 5.24
CA VAL A 183 -37.52 -7.45 5.31
C VAL A 183 -38.74 -8.36 5.45
N GLU A 184 -38.79 -9.38 4.60
CA GLU A 184 -39.73 -10.50 4.72
C GLU A 184 -39.04 -11.72 5.36
N GLN A 185 -37.77 -11.97 5.02
CA GLN A 185 -36.96 -13.05 5.59
C GLN A 185 -35.54 -12.57 5.87
N ILE A 186 -34.97 -13.00 6.99
CA ILE A 186 -33.58 -12.69 7.34
C ILE A 186 -32.90 -13.91 7.95
N LEU A 187 -31.68 -14.15 7.48
CA LEU A 187 -30.76 -15.14 8.02
C LEU A 187 -29.63 -14.40 8.71
N HIS A 188 -29.46 -14.67 10.01
CA HIS A 188 -28.28 -14.28 10.76
C HIS A 188 -27.13 -15.25 10.44
N VAL A 189 -26.12 -14.74 9.73
CA VAL A 189 -25.06 -15.58 9.16
C VAL A 189 -23.91 -15.79 10.14
N GLY A 190 -23.59 -14.79 10.97
CA GLY A 190 -22.49 -14.89 11.92
C GLY A 190 -22.54 -13.82 13.00
N THR A 191 -22.24 -14.25 14.24
CA THR A 191 -22.20 -13.41 15.45
C THR A 191 -20.96 -12.51 15.46
N VAL A 192 -21.04 -11.42 16.23
CA VAL A 192 -19.90 -10.55 16.53
C VAL A 192 -19.71 -10.45 18.04
N GLU A 193 -18.49 -10.69 18.50
CA GLU A 193 -18.08 -10.34 19.86
C GLU A 193 -17.86 -8.83 19.94
N GLN A 194 -18.92 -8.09 20.26
CA GLN A 194 -18.97 -6.62 20.17
C GLN A 194 -17.81 -5.92 20.91
N ASP A 195 -17.43 -6.44 22.08
CA ASP A 195 -16.38 -5.86 22.92
C ASP A 195 -14.96 -6.10 22.37
N LYS A 196 -14.77 -7.13 21.54
CA LYS A 196 -13.46 -7.46 20.94
C LYS A 196 -13.34 -7.01 19.50
N TYR A 197 -14.45 -6.72 18.83
CA TYR A 197 -14.44 -6.32 17.43
C TYR A 197 -13.93 -4.89 17.28
N PRO A 198 -12.75 -4.64 16.68
CA PRO A 198 -12.12 -3.32 16.70
C PRO A 198 -13.00 -2.24 16.05
N LEU A 199 -13.74 -2.59 15.00
CA LEU A 199 -14.60 -1.65 14.25
C LEU A 199 -15.91 -1.30 14.97
N SER A 200 -16.19 -1.86 16.15
CA SER A 200 -17.29 -1.40 17.00
C SER A 200 -17.02 0.00 17.59
N GLN A 201 -15.74 0.39 17.69
CA GLN A 201 -15.33 1.70 18.18
C GLN A 201 -15.68 2.81 17.19
N LYS A 202 -16.19 3.92 17.72
CA LYS A 202 -16.50 5.10 16.91
C LYS A 202 -15.21 5.83 16.51
N ARG A 203 -15.01 5.98 15.19
CA ARG A 203 -13.93 6.77 14.55
C ARG A 203 -12.52 6.26 14.87
N LEU A 204 -12.05 5.33 14.05
CA LEU A 204 -10.65 4.87 14.08
C LEU A 204 -9.80 5.65 13.05
N PRO A 205 -8.63 6.18 13.42
CA PRO A 205 -7.68 6.74 12.47
C PRO A 205 -7.04 5.62 11.62
N LEU A 206 -6.56 5.97 10.42
CA LEU A 206 -5.98 5.01 9.47
C LEU A 206 -4.76 4.27 10.07
N ASP A 207 -3.90 5.00 10.78
CA ASP A 207 -2.72 4.43 11.45
C ASP A 207 -3.08 3.31 12.43
N SER A 208 -4.13 3.47 13.24
CA SER A 208 -4.60 2.41 14.14
C SER A 208 -5.17 1.21 13.37
N LEU A 209 -5.84 1.46 12.25
CA LEU A 209 -6.40 0.40 11.39
C LEU A 209 -5.32 -0.51 10.77
N ARG A 210 -4.06 -0.07 10.70
CA ARG A 210 -2.95 -0.91 10.22
C ARG A 210 -2.74 -2.16 11.09
N GLY A 211 -2.98 -2.06 12.40
CA GLY A 211 -2.94 -3.20 13.33
C GLY A 211 -4.04 -4.23 13.09
N TRP A 212 -5.12 -3.85 12.40
CA TRP A 212 -6.23 -4.73 12.04
C TRP A 212 -6.42 -4.79 10.52
N SER A 213 -5.31 -5.06 9.81
CA SER A 213 -5.29 -5.09 8.33
C SER A 213 -6.33 -6.04 7.73
N HIS A 214 -6.68 -7.13 8.42
CA HIS A 214 -7.71 -8.09 8.00
C HIS A 214 -9.16 -7.57 8.17
N PHE A 215 -9.41 -6.60 9.07
CA PHE A 215 -10.75 -6.02 9.27
C PHE A 215 -10.94 -4.67 8.59
N ARG A 216 -9.89 -3.86 8.45
CA ARG A 216 -9.99 -2.49 7.92
C ARG A 216 -10.68 -2.36 6.55
N PRO A 217 -10.69 -3.35 5.62
CA PRO A 217 -11.48 -3.27 4.39
C PRO A 217 -12.99 -3.09 4.60
N ARG A 218 -13.52 -3.40 5.79
CA ARG A 218 -14.93 -3.15 6.15
C ARG A 218 -15.25 -1.69 6.47
N THR A 219 -14.24 -0.82 6.56
CA THR A 219 -14.43 0.64 6.68
C THR A 219 -14.64 1.26 5.29
N THR A 220 -15.49 2.29 5.18
CA THR A 220 -15.74 2.93 3.86
C THR A 220 -14.44 3.42 3.22
N THR A 221 -13.56 4.04 4.00
CA THR A 221 -12.30 4.61 3.48
C THR A 221 -11.43 3.55 2.83
N VAL A 222 -11.13 2.45 3.51
CA VAL A 222 -10.28 1.40 2.94
C VAL A 222 -11.00 0.66 1.80
N ALA A 223 -12.32 0.46 1.90
CA ALA A 223 -13.09 -0.11 0.79
C ALA A 223 -13.01 0.76 -0.48
N SER A 224 -13.15 2.08 -0.35
CA SER A 224 -12.99 3.04 -1.46
C SER A 224 -11.58 3.01 -2.06
N ILE A 225 -10.54 2.99 -1.22
CA ILE A 225 -9.15 2.86 -1.69
C ILE A 225 -8.96 1.53 -2.44
N THR A 226 -9.53 0.44 -1.93
CA THR A 226 -9.43 -0.89 -2.57
C THR A 226 -10.14 -0.94 -3.92
N ARG A 227 -11.33 -0.34 -4.05
CA ARG A 227 -12.05 -0.22 -5.32
C ARG A 227 -11.31 0.64 -6.34
N ILE A 228 -10.75 1.77 -5.90
CA ILE A 228 -9.90 2.63 -6.75
C ILE A 228 -8.65 1.88 -7.21
N ARG A 229 -7.97 1.16 -6.30
CA ARG A 229 -6.80 0.32 -6.64
C ARG A 229 -7.17 -0.72 -7.70
N SER A 230 -8.29 -1.41 -7.52
CA SER A 230 -8.78 -2.39 -8.49
C SER A 230 -9.08 -1.77 -9.86
N ALA A 231 -9.73 -0.59 -9.88
CA ALA A 231 -10.00 0.14 -11.12
C ALA A 231 -8.71 0.60 -11.81
N LEU A 232 -7.69 1.04 -11.04
CA LEU A 232 -6.37 1.39 -11.57
C LEU A 232 -5.65 0.19 -12.17
N THR A 233 -5.72 -0.98 -11.52
CA THR A 233 -5.16 -2.22 -12.07
C THR A 233 -5.81 -2.56 -13.40
N PHE A 234 -7.14 -2.50 -13.48
CA PHE A 234 -7.86 -2.74 -14.72
C PHE A 234 -7.51 -1.71 -15.81
N ALA A 235 -7.43 -0.44 -15.45
CA ALA A 235 -7.05 0.64 -16.36
C ALA A 235 -5.63 0.45 -16.90
N THR A 236 -4.68 0.01 -16.06
CA THR A 236 -3.31 -0.30 -16.44
C THR A 236 -3.26 -1.32 -17.58
N HIS A 237 -3.89 -2.49 -17.37
CA HIS A 237 -3.93 -3.53 -18.38
C HIS A 237 -4.64 -3.05 -19.65
N THR A 238 -5.75 -2.32 -19.50
CA THR A 238 -6.51 -1.78 -20.64
C THR A 238 -5.67 -0.83 -21.48
N PHE A 239 -4.93 0.10 -20.86
CA PHE A 239 -4.08 1.06 -21.55
C PHE A 239 -3.06 0.34 -22.44
N PHE A 240 -2.26 -0.54 -21.84
CA PHE A 240 -1.17 -1.21 -22.54
C PHE A 240 -1.66 -2.19 -23.60
N GLN A 241 -2.71 -2.98 -23.31
CA GLN A 241 -3.26 -3.91 -24.30
C GLN A 241 -3.89 -3.17 -25.50
N ASN A 242 -4.56 -2.04 -25.29
CA ASN A 242 -5.11 -1.23 -26.38
C ASN A 242 -4.01 -0.61 -27.27
N GLN A 243 -2.81 -0.43 -26.72
CA GLN A 243 -1.63 0.05 -27.45
C GLN A 243 -0.76 -1.10 -28.00
N GLY A 244 -1.23 -2.35 -27.95
CA GLY A 244 -0.54 -3.51 -28.51
C GLY A 244 0.61 -4.07 -27.67
N PHE A 245 0.75 -3.66 -26.40
CA PHE A 245 1.76 -4.22 -25.50
C PHE A 245 1.35 -5.60 -25.00
N LEU A 246 2.34 -6.47 -24.83
CA LEU A 246 2.15 -7.80 -24.23
C LEU A 246 2.53 -7.80 -22.75
N HIS A 247 1.67 -8.42 -21.93
CA HIS A 247 1.94 -8.59 -20.51
C HIS A 247 2.93 -9.74 -20.30
N VAL A 248 4.01 -9.48 -19.55
CA VAL A 248 5.06 -10.45 -19.24
C VAL A 248 5.30 -10.47 -17.73
N GLU A 249 5.28 -11.67 -17.16
CA GLU A 249 5.59 -11.88 -15.75
C GLU A 249 7.11 -11.92 -15.56
N ALA A 250 7.68 -10.85 -14.98
CA ALA A 250 9.10 -10.80 -14.69
C ALA A 250 9.44 -11.62 -13.43
N PRO A 251 10.62 -12.27 -13.38
CA PRO A 251 11.00 -13.09 -12.24
C PRO A 251 11.15 -12.26 -10.95
N ILE A 252 10.63 -12.82 -9.85
CA ILE A 252 10.75 -12.22 -8.51
C ILE A 252 12.07 -12.58 -7.84
N ILE A 253 12.53 -13.82 -7.99
CA ILE A 253 13.84 -14.25 -7.48
C ILE A 253 14.88 -14.01 -8.56
N THR A 254 15.95 -13.31 -8.23
CA THR A 254 17.02 -12.94 -9.17
C THR A 254 18.41 -13.12 -8.57
N ILE A 255 19.40 -13.19 -9.46
CA ILE A 255 20.83 -13.17 -9.13
C ILE A 255 21.45 -11.82 -9.50
N THR A 256 20.79 -11.06 -10.39
CA THR A 256 21.32 -9.82 -10.95
C THR A 256 20.87 -8.63 -10.13
N ASP A 257 21.75 -7.64 -10.06
CA ASP A 257 21.45 -6.32 -9.52
C ASP A 257 21.09 -5.36 -10.65
N CYS A 258 19.82 -5.01 -10.75
CA CYS A 258 19.37 -4.11 -11.81
C CYS A 258 19.80 -2.66 -11.55
N GLU A 259 19.76 -2.19 -10.30
CA GLU A 259 19.99 -0.76 -9.99
C GLU A 259 21.44 -0.46 -9.59
N GLY A 260 22.14 -1.44 -9.01
CA GLY A 260 23.55 -1.33 -8.59
C GLY A 260 23.78 -0.52 -7.31
N PHE A 261 22.73 -0.03 -6.67
CA PHE A 261 22.80 0.86 -5.50
C PHE A 261 21.76 0.56 -4.40
N SER A 262 20.89 -0.42 -4.59
CA SER A 262 19.77 -0.72 -3.68
C SER A 262 20.08 -1.88 -2.75
N ASP A 263 19.67 -1.78 -1.48
CA ASP A 263 19.71 -2.90 -0.55
C ASP A 263 18.66 -3.95 -0.94
N LYS A 264 19.06 -5.23 -0.93
CA LYS A 264 18.25 -6.36 -1.43
C LYS A 264 17.96 -7.36 -0.32
N PHE A 265 16.76 -7.96 -0.36
CA PHE A 265 16.46 -9.12 0.47
C PHE A 265 17.11 -10.37 -0.10
N GLN A 266 17.93 -11.04 0.68
CA GLN A 266 18.50 -12.32 0.32
C GLN A 266 17.45 -13.43 0.49
N VAL A 267 17.37 -14.32 -0.50
CA VAL A 267 16.52 -15.52 -0.48
C VAL A 267 17.44 -16.73 -0.34
N THR A 268 17.26 -17.52 0.72
CA THR A 268 18.10 -18.68 1.02
C THR A 268 17.32 -19.78 1.75
N THR A 269 17.72 -21.03 1.51
CA THR A 269 17.22 -22.22 2.23
C THR A 269 18.21 -22.73 3.29
N LEU A 270 19.38 -22.11 3.39
CA LEU A 270 20.48 -22.61 4.23
C LEU A 270 20.25 -22.39 5.73
N LEU A 271 19.40 -21.44 6.13
CA LEU A 271 19.15 -21.10 7.53
C LEU A 271 18.55 -22.25 8.37
N GLN A 272 17.97 -23.27 7.74
CA GLN A 272 17.37 -24.42 8.42
C GLN A 272 18.32 -25.61 8.59
N ARG A 273 19.48 -25.61 7.93
CA ARG A 273 20.47 -26.69 8.08
C ARG A 273 21.36 -26.34 9.26
N THR A 274 21.36 -27.19 10.29
CA THR A 274 22.32 -27.10 11.40
C THR A 274 23.70 -26.95 10.79
N ILE A 275 24.33 -25.79 11.03
CA ILE A 275 25.67 -25.50 10.53
C ILE A 275 26.60 -26.53 11.19
N THR A 276 27.02 -27.55 10.43
CA THR A 276 28.12 -28.42 10.85
C THR A 276 29.36 -27.53 10.91
N GLU A 277 29.89 -27.31 12.12
CA GLU A 277 31.13 -26.59 12.33
C GLU A 277 32.28 -27.43 11.74
N GLU A 278 32.70 -27.12 10.51
CA GLU A 278 34.02 -27.50 10.04
C GLU A 278 34.99 -26.34 10.30
N PRO A 279 36.11 -26.58 11.02
CA PRO A 279 37.11 -25.55 11.22
C PRO A 279 37.77 -25.20 9.89
N ILE A 280 37.72 -23.91 9.54
CA ILE A 280 38.41 -23.37 8.36
C ILE A 280 39.92 -23.53 8.57
N ALA A 281 40.53 -24.45 7.83
CA ALA A 281 41.95 -24.36 7.51
C ALA A 281 42.14 -23.15 6.58
N LEU A 282 42.69 -22.07 7.11
CA LEU A 282 43.10 -20.91 6.31
C LEU A 282 44.16 -21.36 5.31
N ASN A 283 43.77 -21.52 4.05
CA ASN A 283 44.71 -21.42 2.95
C ASN A 283 45.05 -19.94 2.78
N GLU A 284 46.23 -19.55 3.27
CA GLU A 284 46.85 -18.26 2.99
C GLU A 284 47.09 -18.12 1.48
N THR A 285 46.15 -17.49 0.78
CA THR A 285 46.44 -16.94 -0.55
C THR A 285 47.35 -15.73 -0.41
N GLN A 286 48.53 -15.86 -1.01
CA GLN A 286 49.60 -14.86 -1.16
C GLN A 286 49.08 -13.43 -1.35
N GLY A 287 49.08 -12.66 -0.27
CA GLY A 287 48.96 -11.20 -0.26
C GLY A 287 50.18 -10.61 0.43
N ILE A 288 50.75 -9.55 -0.13
CA ILE A 288 51.94 -8.87 0.41
C ILE A 288 51.60 -8.33 1.80
N SER A 289 52.33 -8.77 2.84
CA SER A 289 52.05 -8.36 4.23
C SER A 289 52.51 -6.92 4.50
N LEU A 290 51.84 -6.24 5.44
CA LEU A 290 52.21 -4.88 5.85
C LEU A 290 53.66 -4.81 6.36
N GLU A 291 54.16 -5.87 7.00
CA GLU A 291 55.56 -5.98 7.43
C GLU A 291 56.53 -6.04 6.25
N THR A 292 56.22 -6.78 5.19
CA THR A 292 57.04 -6.79 3.97
C THR A 292 57.09 -5.41 3.31
N VAL A 293 55.97 -4.66 3.30
CA VAL A 293 55.95 -3.29 2.77
C VAL A 293 56.74 -2.33 3.65
N LYS A 294 56.70 -2.47 4.99
CA LYS A 294 57.49 -1.66 5.92
C LYS A 294 59.00 -1.89 5.78
N VAL A 295 59.42 -3.15 5.58
CA VAL A 295 60.83 -3.48 5.28
C VAL A 295 61.24 -2.84 3.95
N ALA A 296 60.42 -2.93 2.91
CA ALA A 296 60.69 -2.30 1.61
C ALA A 296 60.77 -0.77 1.68
N ILE A 297 59.97 -0.12 2.55
CA ILE A 297 60.08 1.34 2.80
C ILE A 297 61.44 1.68 3.40
N ASN A 298 61.93 0.90 4.35
CA ASN A 298 63.23 1.15 5.00
C ASN A 298 64.39 0.99 4.00
N GLU A 299 64.37 -0.07 3.18
CA GLU A 299 65.37 -0.29 2.13
C GLU A 299 65.37 0.83 1.08
N LYS A 300 64.19 1.25 0.61
CA LYS A 300 64.04 2.34 -0.36
C LYS A 300 64.42 3.70 0.23
N THR A 301 64.20 3.91 1.52
CA THR A 301 64.64 5.13 2.22
C THR A 301 66.16 5.20 2.29
N ASN A 302 66.83 4.10 2.64
CA ASN A 302 68.29 4.01 2.62
C ASN A 302 68.88 4.25 1.22
N LEU A 303 68.23 3.72 0.17
CA LEU A 303 68.63 3.95 -1.21
C LEU A 303 68.52 5.44 -1.60
N VAL A 304 67.43 6.11 -1.21
CA VAL A 304 67.26 7.56 -1.44
C VAL A 304 68.33 8.37 -0.69
N GLU A 305 68.70 7.98 0.54
CA GLU A 305 69.76 8.67 1.29
C GLU A 305 71.15 8.47 0.67
N GLN A 306 71.47 7.26 0.20
CA GLN A 306 72.73 6.99 -0.49
C GLN A 306 72.84 7.80 -1.80
N LEU A 307 71.76 7.83 -2.60
CA LEU A 307 71.70 8.59 -3.84
C LEU A 307 71.70 10.12 -3.63
N LYS A 308 71.35 10.62 -2.44
CA LYS A 308 71.52 12.03 -2.06
C LYS A 308 72.95 12.39 -1.70
N ARG A 309 73.74 11.43 -1.20
CA ARG A 309 75.14 11.64 -0.78
C ARG A 309 76.13 11.50 -1.94
N SER A 310 75.82 10.69 -2.94
CA SER A 310 76.56 10.66 -4.20
C SER A 310 75.91 11.64 -5.17
N GLU A 311 76.56 12.76 -5.52
CA GLU A 311 76.04 13.73 -6.53
C GLU A 311 75.91 13.16 -7.96
N SER A 312 75.89 11.84 -8.12
CA SER A 312 75.81 11.13 -9.39
C SER A 312 74.37 10.65 -9.65
N ASN A 313 73.76 11.28 -10.65
CA ASN A 313 72.51 10.91 -11.30
C ASN A 313 71.18 11.38 -10.62
N ARG A 314 70.82 12.63 -10.92
CA ARG A 314 69.58 13.30 -10.50
C ARG A 314 68.30 12.57 -10.95
N GLU A 315 68.35 11.85 -12.06
CA GLU A 315 67.21 11.09 -12.59
C GLU A 315 66.94 9.82 -11.77
N ALA A 316 68.01 9.11 -11.38
CA ALA A 316 67.91 7.96 -10.49
C ALA A 316 67.37 8.34 -9.10
N LEU A 317 67.78 9.49 -8.57
CA LEU A 317 67.25 10.02 -7.31
C LEU A 317 65.75 10.35 -7.43
N ALA A 318 65.31 10.97 -8.54
CA ALA A 318 63.90 11.28 -8.78
C ALA A 318 63.04 10.01 -8.89
N ALA A 319 63.55 8.96 -9.55
CA ALA A 319 62.88 7.66 -9.65
C ALA A 319 62.76 6.98 -8.28
N ALA A 320 63.84 6.96 -7.48
CA ALA A 320 63.85 6.36 -6.15
C ALA A 320 62.90 7.07 -5.18
N VAL A 321 62.83 8.42 -5.21
CA VAL A 321 61.88 9.19 -4.41
C VAL A 321 60.43 8.92 -4.80
N LYS A 322 60.15 8.79 -6.10
CA LYS A 322 58.80 8.46 -6.61
C LYS A 322 58.37 7.05 -6.19
N ASP A 323 59.30 6.09 -6.21
CA ASP A 323 59.04 4.72 -5.80
C ASP A 323 58.82 4.58 -4.29
N LEU A 324 59.62 5.29 -3.48
CA LEU A 324 59.40 5.40 -2.03
C LEU A 324 58.02 6.01 -1.72
N LYS A 325 57.61 7.05 -2.44
CA LYS A 325 56.29 7.68 -2.28
C LYS A 325 55.15 6.68 -2.55
N LYS A 326 55.21 5.93 -3.65
CA LYS A 326 54.20 4.91 -3.97
C LYS A 326 54.14 3.79 -2.92
N THR A 327 55.30 3.40 -2.39
CA THR A 327 55.38 2.35 -1.37
C THR A 327 54.78 2.82 -0.03
N ASN A 328 54.98 4.09 0.33
CA ASN A 328 54.34 4.71 1.49
C ASN A 328 52.82 4.87 1.31
N GLU A 329 52.35 5.23 0.12
CA GLU A 329 50.90 5.29 -0.19
C GLU A 329 50.24 3.91 -0.07
N LEU A 330 50.92 2.84 -0.53
CA LEU A 330 50.45 1.46 -0.37
C LEU A 330 50.38 1.05 1.12
N ALA A 331 51.40 1.41 1.93
CA ALA A 331 51.37 1.14 3.37
C ALA A 331 50.20 1.87 4.06
N GLN A 332 49.93 3.12 3.71
CA GLN A 332 48.78 3.87 4.25
C GLN A 332 47.44 3.23 3.87
N GLN A 333 47.30 2.71 2.65
CA GLN A 333 46.09 1.99 2.23
C GLN A 333 45.90 0.68 3.00
N LEU A 334 46.98 -0.07 3.25
CA LEU A 334 46.95 -1.30 4.03
C LEU A 334 46.66 -1.03 5.51
N GLU A 335 47.25 0.02 6.10
CA GLU A 335 46.97 0.43 7.48
C GLU A 335 45.55 0.98 7.65
N ALA A 336 45.02 1.72 6.67
CA ALA A 336 43.62 2.15 6.67
C ALA A 336 42.67 0.96 6.57
N ARG A 337 43.02 -0.07 5.79
CA ARG A 337 42.25 -1.32 5.65
C ARG A 337 42.29 -2.17 6.91
N GLU A 338 43.39 -2.15 7.68
CA GLU A 338 43.46 -2.79 8.99
C GLU A 338 42.65 -2.03 10.05
N LYS A 339 42.68 -0.70 10.04
CA LYS A 339 41.90 0.16 10.96
C LYS A 339 40.41 0.20 10.65
N SER A 340 40.00 -0.08 9.41
CA SER A 340 38.60 -0.17 9.00
C SER A 340 37.98 -1.55 9.22
N LYS A 341 38.75 -2.54 9.71
CA LYS A 341 38.15 -3.78 10.22
C LYS A 341 37.46 -3.46 11.55
N PRO A 342 36.14 -3.70 11.70
CA PRO A 342 35.51 -3.59 13.00
C PRO A 342 36.21 -4.56 13.97
N GLY A 343 36.60 -4.04 15.13
CA GLY A 343 37.14 -4.82 16.23
C GLY A 343 36.05 -5.72 16.83
N THR A 344 35.82 -6.84 16.20
CA THR A 344 35.27 -8.08 16.76
C THR A 344 35.53 -9.12 15.69
N ALA A 345 36.33 -10.14 15.99
CA ALA A 345 36.35 -11.33 15.17
C ALA A 345 34.98 -12.00 15.34
N GLU A 346 33.97 -11.51 14.62
CA GLU A 346 32.80 -12.31 14.32
C GLU A 346 33.33 -13.55 13.59
N LYS A 347 33.01 -14.73 14.12
CA LYS A 347 33.15 -15.99 13.38
C LYS A 347 32.33 -15.84 12.10
N GLY A 348 32.94 -15.33 11.04
CA GLY A 348 32.33 -15.21 9.73
C GLY A 348 32.14 -16.61 9.18
N TYR A 349 30.93 -17.15 9.31
CA TYR A 349 30.56 -18.37 8.62
C TYR A 349 30.63 -18.07 7.12
N ILE A 350 31.53 -18.75 6.41
CA ILE A 350 31.51 -18.73 4.95
C ILE A 350 30.30 -19.56 4.55
N VAL A 351 29.21 -18.88 4.21
CA VAL A 351 28.01 -19.54 3.70
C VAL A 351 28.32 -20.07 2.30
N ASN A 352 28.36 -21.39 2.16
CA ASN A 352 28.56 -22.03 0.86
C ASN A 352 27.29 -21.98 0.02
N PHE A 353 27.10 -20.93 -0.77
CA PHE A 353 25.91 -20.78 -1.62
C PHE A 353 25.76 -21.87 -2.70
N ASN A 354 26.78 -22.68 -2.97
CA ASN A 354 26.64 -23.85 -3.85
C ASN A 354 25.69 -24.91 -3.28
N GLU A 355 25.48 -24.91 -1.96
CA GLU A 355 24.56 -25.81 -1.25
C GLU A 355 23.15 -25.25 -1.12
N ASP A 356 22.95 -23.97 -1.46
CA ASP A 356 21.64 -23.33 -1.47
C ASP A 356 20.79 -23.84 -2.65
N PHE A 357 19.50 -23.53 -2.63
CA PHE A 357 18.52 -24.03 -3.59
C PHE A 357 18.91 -23.76 -5.06
N PHE A 358 19.39 -22.56 -5.36
CA PHE A 358 19.82 -22.17 -6.71
C PHE A 358 21.32 -22.35 -6.97
N ARG A 359 22.06 -22.91 -6.01
CA ARG A 359 23.54 -23.07 -6.04
C ARG A 359 24.31 -21.78 -6.29
N ARG A 360 23.72 -20.65 -5.90
CA ARG A 360 24.26 -19.29 -6.01
C ARG A 360 23.47 -18.39 -5.08
N GLN A 361 24.04 -17.23 -4.76
CA GLN A 361 23.35 -16.23 -3.97
C GLN A 361 22.18 -15.64 -4.76
N THR A 362 21.00 -15.61 -4.16
CA THR A 362 19.77 -15.11 -4.77
C THR A 362 19.09 -14.06 -3.91
N TYR A 363 18.33 -13.19 -4.57
CA TYR A 363 17.66 -12.05 -3.96
C TYR A 363 16.23 -11.91 -4.46
N LEU A 364 15.42 -11.16 -3.72
CA LEU A 364 14.17 -10.60 -4.26
C LEU A 364 14.50 -9.42 -5.18
N SER A 365 13.81 -9.38 -6.32
CA SER A 365 14.07 -8.44 -7.40
C SER A 365 13.62 -7.02 -7.05
N VAL A 366 14.52 -6.06 -7.27
CA VAL A 366 14.27 -4.61 -7.16
C VAL A 366 13.61 -4.07 -8.44
N SER A 367 13.83 -4.71 -9.59
CA SER A 367 13.26 -4.36 -10.88
C SER A 367 13.32 -5.54 -11.85
N GLY A 368 12.25 -5.75 -12.62
CA GLY A 368 12.16 -6.74 -13.68
C GLY A 368 12.63 -6.23 -15.04
N ARG A 369 13.04 -4.95 -15.17
CA ARG A 369 13.32 -4.30 -16.46
C ARG A 369 14.37 -5.03 -17.31
N LEU A 370 15.48 -5.51 -16.73
CA LEU A 370 16.49 -6.26 -17.49
C LEU A 370 15.91 -7.50 -18.18
N HIS A 371 14.95 -8.17 -17.53
CA HIS A 371 14.27 -9.33 -18.09
C HIS A 371 13.23 -8.90 -19.13
N LEU A 372 12.54 -7.78 -18.93
CA LEU A 372 11.61 -7.26 -19.93
C LEU A 372 12.32 -6.86 -21.23
N GLU A 373 13.57 -6.40 -21.18
CA GLU A 373 14.35 -6.09 -22.38
C GLU A 373 14.51 -7.29 -23.31
N SER A 374 14.70 -8.51 -22.79
CA SER A 374 14.80 -9.71 -23.63
C SER A 374 13.49 -9.99 -24.39
N TYR A 375 12.35 -9.74 -23.75
CA TYR A 375 11.04 -9.83 -24.39
C TYR A 375 10.77 -8.67 -25.34
N ALA A 376 11.15 -7.43 -25.00
CA ALA A 376 11.00 -6.29 -25.91
C ALA A 376 11.78 -6.51 -27.21
N CYS A 377 13.01 -7.02 -27.13
CA CYS A 377 13.84 -7.35 -28.30
C CYS A 377 13.20 -8.39 -29.23
N SER A 378 12.22 -9.18 -28.77
CA SER A 378 11.54 -10.21 -29.58
C SER A 378 10.09 -9.87 -29.94
N LEU A 379 9.38 -9.18 -29.05
CA LEU A 379 7.93 -8.93 -29.14
C LEU A 379 7.58 -7.46 -29.37
N GLY A 380 8.57 -6.57 -29.44
CA GLY A 380 8.35 -5.14 -29.64
C GLY A 380 8.06 -4.41 -28.33
N HIS A 381 6.81 -4.46 -27.88
CA HIS A 381 6.34 -3.67 -26.72
C HIS A 381 5.80 -4.60 -25.63
N VAL A 382 6.38 -4.50 -24.43
CA VAL A 382 6.02 -5.36 -23.31
C VAL A 382 5.90 -4.59 -22.01
N TYR A 383 5.12 -5.12 -21.08
CA TYR A 383 5.02 -4.58 -19.72
C TYR A 383 4.88 -5.70 -18.70
N SER A 384 5.34 -5.45 -17.48
CA SER A 384 5.13 -6.29 -16.31
C SER A 384 4.36 -5.53 -15.25
N PHE A 385 3.54 -6.23 -14.49
CA PHE A 385 2.90 -5.70 -13.30
C PHE A 385 3.11 -6.69 -12.14
N GLY A 386 3.95 -6.31 -11.18
CA GLY A 386 4.24 -7.18 -10.05
C GLY A 386 4.95 -6.50 -8.88
N PRO A 387 5.21 -7.26 -7.81
CA PRO A 387 5.88 -6.75 -6.62
C PRO A 387 7.38 -6.55 -6.87
N ARG A 388 7.95 -5.51 -6.25
CA ARG A 388 9.37 -5.20 -6.18
C ARG A 388 9.76 -4.95 -4.73
N PHE A 389 10.99 -5.30 -4.41
CA PHE A 389 11.44 -5.39 -3.02
C PHE A 389 12.68 -4.55 -2.80
N ARG A 390 12.70 -3.75 -1.73
CA ARG A 390 13.88 -3.00 -1.29
C ARG A 390 14.07 -3.19 0.21
N ALA A 391 15.28 -3.53 0.61
CA ALA A 391 15.64 -3.79 2.01
C ALA A 391 16.09 -2.52 2.75
N ASP A 392 15.49 -1.38 2.39
CA ASP A 392 15.80 -0.08 3.00
C ASP A 392 15.38 -0.07 4.48
N LYS A 393 16.30 0.33 5.35
CA LYS A 393 16.04 0.43 6.80
C LYS A 393 15.45 1.77 7.22
N GLU A 394 15.51 2.76 6.34
CA GLU A 394 15.02 4.11 6.61
C GLU A 394 13.49 4.16 6.55
N PHE A 395 12.91 4.87 7.52
CA PHE A 395 11.48 5.05 7.57
C PHE A 395 11.02 6.11 6.57
N SER A 396 10.07 5.77 5.72
CA SER A 396 9.46 6.68 4.75
C SER A 396 7.93 6.49 4.71
N SER A 397 7.19 7.58 4.57
CA SER A 397 5.75 7.52 4.29
C SER A 397 5.44 7.18 2.84
N LYS A 398 6.45 7.18 1.96
CA LYS A 398 6.31 6.92 0.51
C LYS A 398 6.94 5.61 0.06
N HIS A 399 7.74 4.96 0.90
CA HIS A 399 8.42 3.73 0.57
C HIS A 399 8.21 2.68 1.65
N VAL A 400 8.01 1.44 1.20
CA VAL A 400 7.90 0.26 2.04
C VAL A 400 8.67 -0.88 1.38
N ALA A 401 8.96 -1.95 2.12
CA ALA A 401 9.84 -3.01 1.69
C ALA A 401 9.32 -3.82 0.49
N GLU A 402 7.99 -3.88 0.34
CA GLU A 402 7.30 -4.53 -0.78
C GLU A 402 6.31 -3.53 -1.39
N MET A 403 6.52 -3.20 -2.67
CA MET A 403 5.66 -2.30 -3.43
C MET A 403 5.36 -2.87 -4.81
N TRP A 404 4.22 -2.50 -5.38
CA TRP A 404 3.83 -2.89 -6.72
C TRP A 404 4.32 -1.87 -7.74
N PHE A 405 4.86 -2.37 -8.85
CA PHE A 405 5.32 -1.56 -9.96
C PHE A 405 4.71 -2.04 -11.27
N VAL A 406 4.52 -1.08 -12.17
CA VAL A 406 4.24 -1.33 -13.59
C VAL A 406 5.49 -0.94 -14.34
N GLU A 407 6.14 -1.91 -14.99
CA GLU A 407 7.41 -1.71 -15.70
C GLU A 407 7.21 -1.99 -17.17
N ILE A 408 7.68 -1.09 -18.03
CA ILE A 408 7.43 -1.07 -19.46
C ILE A 408 8.76 -1.11 -20.19
N GLU A 409 8.83 -1.83 -21.31
CA GLU A 409 9.97 -1.79 -22.22
C GLU A 409 9.49 -1.83 -23.67
N MET A 410 10.06 -0.97 -24.50
CA MET A 410 9.67 -0.75 -25.89
C MET A 410 10.89 -0.87 -26.80
N ALA A 411 10.86 -1.77 -27.78
CA ALA A 411 11.85 -1.82 -28.84
C ALA A 411 11.63 -0.70 -29.87
N PHE A 412 12.70 -0.33 -30.57
CA PHE A 412 12.73 0.74 -31.57
C PHE A 412 12.32 2.12 -31.05
N SER A 413 12.50 2.35 -29.75
CA SER A 413 12.14 3.59 -29.08
C SER A 413 13.36 4.31 -28.49
N GLN A 414 13.21 5.61 -28.28
CA GLN A 414 14.20 6.50 -27.68
C GLN A 414 13.65 7.11 -26.38
N LEU A 415 14.45 7.96 -25.74
CA LEU A 415 14.04 8.61 -24.49
C LEU A 415 12.72 9.38 -24.63
N GLU A 416 12.52 10.09 -25.74
CA GLU A 416 11.31 10.88 -25.97
C GLU A 416 10.06 10.02 -25.99
N ASP A 417 10.11 8.89 -26.70
CA ASP A 417 8.98 7.97 -26.81
C ASP A 417 8.58 7.40 -25.44
N ALA A 418 9.56 7.10 -24.58
CA ALA A 418 9.30 6.67 -23.21
C ALA A 418 8.67 7.78 -22.36
N ILE A 419 9.12 9.04 -22.53
CA ILE A 419 8.53 10.20 -21.85
C ILE A 419 7.09 10.41 -22.29
N THR A 420 6.81 10.39 -23.59
CA THR A 420 5.46 10.53 -24.14
C THR A 420 4.55 9.40 -23.65
N CYS A 421 4.99 8.15 -23.73
CA CYS A 421 4.22 7.01 -23.24
C CYS A 421 3.93 7.12 -21.73
N ALA A 422 4.89 7.60 -20.93
CA ALA A 422 4.71 7.79 -19.49
C ALA A 422 3.66 8.87 -19.18
N ASP A 423 3.68 10.01 -19.89
CA ASP A 423 2.70 11.09 -19.74
C ASP A 423 1.29 10.65 -20.17
N ASP A 424 1.17 9.99 -21.32
CA ASP A 424 -0.10 9.47 -21.83
C ASP A 424 -0.70 8.42 -20.88
N TYR A 425 0.14 7.51 -20.38
CA TYR A 425 -0.27 6.48 -19.42
C TYR A 425 -0.76 7.11 -18.12
N PHE A 426 0.01 8.06 -17.55
CA PHE A 426 -0.39 8.78 -16.34
C PHE A 426 -1.74 9.49 -16.51
N LYS A 427 -1.90 10.25 -17.60
CA LYS A 427 -3.15 10.96 -17.90
C LYS A 427 -4.31 10.01 -18.12
N TYR A 428 -4.09 8.88 -18.79
CA TYR A 428 -5.10 7.86 -18.99
C TYR A 428 -5.62 7.31 -17.67
N LEU A 429 -4.73 6.95 -16.73
CA LEU A 429 -5.13 6.46 -15.41
C LEU A 429 -5.98 7.49 -14.65
N CYS A 430 -5.55 8.75 -14.63
CA CYS A 430 -6.29 9.83 -13.98
C CYS A 430 -7.70 10.01 -14.58
N LYS A 431 -7.82 10.07 -15.92
CA LYS A 431 -9.11 10.18 -16.62
C LYS A 431 -10.02 8.99 -16.31
N CYS A 432 -9.50 7.77 -16.42
CA CYS A 432 -10.28 6.56 -16.17
C CYS A 432 -10.86 6.53 -14.74
N ILE A 433 -10.12 7.02 -13.74
CA ILE A 433 -10.58 7.05 -12.35
C ILE A 433 -11.57 8.18 -12.08
N LEU A 434 -11.36 9.36 -12.67
CA LEU A 434 -12.33 10.46 -12.61
C LEU A 434 -13.70 10.04 -13.17
N GLU A 435 -13.71 9.23 -14.24
CA GLU A 435 -14.93 8.73 -14.88
C GLU A 435 -15.57 7.56 -14.11
N LYS A 436 -14.78 6.53 -13.76
CA LYS A 436 -15.33 5.26 -13.24
C LYS A 436 -15.49 5.19 -11.72
N CYS A 437 -14.84 6.07 -10.97
CA CYS A 437 -14.79 6.02 -9.50
C CYS A 437 -15.31 7.31 -8.84
N SER A 438 -16.19 8.06 -9.51
CA SER A 438 -16.70 9.35 -9.03
C SER A 438 -17.30 9.29 -7.62
N THR A 439 -18.09 8.25 -7.31
CA THR A 439 -18.68 8.06 -5.97
C THR A 439 -17.61 7.87 -4.88
N ASP A 440 -16.59 7.06 -5.15
CA ASP A 440 -15.47 6.83 -4.24
C ASP A 440 -14.61 8.09 -4.07
N LEU A 441 -14.31 8.79 -5.17
CA LEU A 441 -13.57 10.05 -5.14
C LEU A 441 -14.32 11.13 -4.36
N ASN A 442 -15.64 11.25 -4.53
CA ASN A 442 -16.47 12.20 -3.80
C ASN A 442 -16.44 11.92 -2.29
N PHE A 443 -16.51 10.65 -1.90
CA PHE A 443 -16.38 10.26 -0.50
C PHE A 443 -15.00 10.62 0.08
N LEU A 444 -13.92 10.26 -0.62
CA LEU A 444 -12.56 10.53 -0.17
C LEU A 444 -12.24 12.03 -0.14
N THR A 445 -12.78 12.81 -1.10
CA THR A 445 -12.60 14.27 -1.14
C THR A 445 -13.18 14.94 0.11
N LYS A 446 -14.36 14.49 0.56
CA LYS A 446 -14.96 15.00 1.80
C LYS A 446 -14.19 14.54 3.05
N ARG A 447 -13.57 13.35 3.00
CA ARG A 447 -13.05 12.65 4.19
C ARG A 447 -11.55 12.81 4.45
N ILE A 448 -10.74 12.93 3.40
CA ILE A 448 -9.27 12.92 3.43
C ILE A 448 -8.71 14.27 2.97
N ASP A 449 -8.89 14.62 1.70
CA ASP A 449 -8.32 15.84 1.09
C ASP A 449 -9.36 16.53 0.21
N ARG A 450 -9.88 17.68 0.67
CA ARG A 450 -10.90 18.46 -0.08
C ARG A 450 -10.40 19.00 -1.41
N THR A 451 -9.09 19.03 -1.62
CA THR A 451 -8.47 19.53 -2.85
C THR A 451 -8.14 18.44 -3.85
N MET A 452 -8.24 17.15 -3.47
CA MET A 452 -7.75 16.03 -4.28
C MET A 452 -8.42 15.95 -5.66
N PHE A 453 -9.73 16.18 -5.72
CA PHE A 453 -10.49 16.09 -6.97
C PHE A 453 -10.06 17.19 -7.95
N ASN A 454 -10.03 18.45 -7.48
CA ASN A 454 -9.59 19.58 -8.30
C ASN A 454 -8.12 19.47 -8.70
N ARG A 455 -7.27 18.94 -7.80
CA ARG A 455 -5.87 18.67 -8.09
C ARG A 455 -5.75 17.62 -9.20
N LEU A 456 -6.48 16.50 -9.11
CA LEU A 456 -6.47 15.44 -10.11
C LEU A 456 -6.94 15.96 -11.48
N GLN A 457 -8.03 16.73 -11.53
CA GLN A 457 -8.49 17.39 -12.76
C GLN A 457 -7.43 18.33 -13.34
N SER A 458 -6.83 19.19 -12.50
CA SER A 458 -5.79 20.10 -12.93
C SER A 458 -4.54 19.37 -13.46
N LEU A 459 -4.19 18.19 -12.94
CA LEU A 459 -3.06 17.40 -13.41
C LEU A 459 -3.33 16.77 -14.78
N VAL A 460 -4.59 16.48 -15.11
CA VAL A 460 -5.00 15.94 -16.42
C VAL A 460 -4.99 17.02 -17.50
N GLU A 461 -5.41 18.24 -17.14
CA GLU A 461 -5.53 19.36 -18.08
C GLU A 461 -4.18 20.02 -18.40
N LYS A 462 -3.28 20.12 -17.41
CA LYS A 462 -1.98 20.78 -17.58
C LYS A 462 -1.00 19.88 -18.32
N SER A 463 -0.20 20.46 -19.21
CA SER A 463 0.96 19.77 -19.78
C SER A 463 2.06 19.60 -18.73
N CYS A 464 2.81 18.51 -18.83
CA CYS A 464 4.02 18.35 -18.02
C CYS A 464 5.03 19.44 -18.39
N GLU A 465 5.65 20.06 -17.38
CA GLU A 465 6.88 20.82 -17.59
C GLU A 465 8.01 19.84 -17.89
N LYS A 466 8.90 20.18 -18.82
CA LYS A 466 10.02 19.32 -19.18
C LYS A 466 11.32 20.11 -19.16
N ILE A 467 12.22 19.72 -18.27
CA ILE A 467 13.51 20.38 -18.04
C ILE A 467 14.64 19.36 -17.91
N THR A 468 15.84 19.74 -18.31
CA THR A 468 17.03 18.93 -18.04
C THR A 468 17.39 18.98 -16.54
N TYR A 469 18.14 17.99 -16.06
CA TYR A 469 18.72 18.03 -14.71
C TYR A 469 19.55 19.30 -14.48
N THR A 470 20.33 19.71 -15.48
CA THR A 470 21.16 20.92 -15.39
C THR A 470 20.29 22.16 -15.20
N GLU A 471 19.23 22.31 -15.99
CA GLU A 471 18.26 23.40 -15.82
C GLU A 471 17.56 23.32 -14.46
N ALA A 472 17.18 22.13 -13.99
CA ALA A 472 16.56 21.97 -12.67
C ALA A 472 17.47 22.49 -11.56
N VAL A 473 18.77 22.13 -11.58
CA VAL A 473 19.75 22.62 -10.62
C VAL A 473 19.94 24.13 -10.72
N ASP A 474 20.05 24.68 -11.94
CA ASP A 474 20.25 26.12 -12.13
C ASP A 474 19.04 26.93 -11.69
N ARG A 475 17.82 26.44 -11.94
CA ARG A 475 16.57 27.06 -11.47
C ARG A 475 16.51 27.06 -9.95
N LEU A 476 16.82 25.93 -9.30
CA LEU A 476 16.81 25.82 -7.84
C LEU A 476 17.88 26.71 -7.18
N ARG A 477 19.06 26.87 -7.78
CA ARG A 477 20.09 27.79 -7.26
C ARG A 477 19.66 29.25 -7.31
N ASN A 478 18.81 29.62 -8.27
CA ASN A 478 18.32 30.99 -8.42
C ASN A 478 17.12 31.31 -7.50
N VAL A 479 16.68 30.35 -6.68
CA VAL A 479 15.63 30.57 -5.68
C VAL A 479 16.23 31.31 -4.49
N SER A 480 15.82 32.57 -4.29
CA SER A 480 16.23 33.39 -3.15
C SER A 480 15.24 33.33 -1.97
N VAL A 481 14.03 32.84 -2.21
CA VAL A 481 12.91 32.86 -1.24
C VAL A 481 12.89 31.65 -0.30
N LYS A 482 13.71 30.62 -0.56
CA LYS A 482 13.76 29.37 0.21
C LYS A 482 15.20 28.92 0.37
N GLU A 483 15.59 28.60 1.60
CA GLU A 483 16.85 27.93 1.88
C GLU A 483 16.61 26.42 1.95
N PHE A 484 17.33 25.66 1.12
CA PHE A 484 17.26 24.20 1.10
C PHE A 484 18.23 23.60 2.13
N GLU A 485 17.82 22.50 2.78
CA GLU A 485 18.65 21.84 3.80
C GLU A 485 19.95 21.28 3.20
N THR A 486 19.87 20.74 1.98
CA THR A 486 21.01 20.16 1.27
C THR A 486 21.52 21.12 0.21
N LYS A 487 22.84 21.34 0.17
CA LYS A 487 23.47 22.22 -0.81
C LYS A 487 23.31 21.67 -2.24
N LEU A 488 22.80 22.52 -3.13
CA LEU A 488 22.62 22.21 -4.54
C LEU A 488 23.96 22.22 -5.30
N GLN A 489 24.43 21.03 -5.68
CA GLN A 489 25.62 20.85 -6.50
C GLN A 489 25.31 20.00 -7.73
N TRP A 490 25.83 20.41 -8.89
CA TRP A 490 25.68 19.63 -10.11
C TRP A 490 26.44 18.31 -9.96
N GLY A 491 25.79 17.19 -10.30
CA GLY A 491 26.34 15.85 -10.11
C GLY A 491 25.92 15.18 -8.79
N VAL A 492 25.19 15.88 -7.92
CA VAL A 492 24.59 15.32 -6.69
C VAL A 492 23.09 15.08 -6.92
N ALA A 493 22.55 14.01 -6.31
CA ALA A 493 21.12 13.69 -6.42
C ALA A 493 20.24 14.84 -5.91
N LEU A 494 19.13 15.10 -6.62
CA LEU A 494 18.10 16.01 -6.12
C LEU A 494 17.36 15.32 -4.97
N THR A 495 17.22 16.01 -3.84
CA THR A 495 16.51 15.49 -2.66
C THR A 495 15.00 15.54 -2.89
N ALA A 496 14.23 14.84 -2.04
CA ALA A 496 12.77 14.93 -2.05
C ALA A 496 12.29 16.39 -1.85
N GLU A 497 13.01 17.19 -1.08
CA GLU A 497 12.72 18.62 -0.89
C GLU A 497 12.89 19.41 -2.19
N HIS A 498 14.01 19.22 -2.90
CA HIS A 498 14.27 19.88 -4.19
C HIS A 498 13.18 19.52 -5.22
N LEU A 499 12.88 18.23 -5.35
CA LEU A 499 11.90 17.72 -6.30
C LEU A 499 10.49 18.23 -5.98
N SER A 500 10.11 18.23 -4.69
CA SER A 500 8.82 18.76 -4.26
C SER A 500 8.72 20.26 -4.53
N TYR A 501 9.79 21.05 -4.30
CA TYR A 501 9.78 22.48 -4.61
C TYR A 501 9.55 22.75 -6.11
N LEU A 502 10.22 22.00 -6.99
CA LEU A 502 10.00 22.11 -8.45
C LEU A 502 8.51 21.89 -8.79
N ALA A 503 7.93 20.80 -8.31
CA ALA A 503 6.58 20.39 -8.71
C ALA A 503 5.46 21.16 -7.98
N ASP A 504 5.57 21.34 -6.66
CA ASP A 504 4.54 21.95 -5.82
C ASP A 504 4.56 23.49 -5.87
N GLU A 505 5.74 24.11 -5.77
CA GLU A 505 5.86 25.55 -5.55
C GLU A 505 6.20 26.31 -6.83
N MET A 506 7.22 25.87 -7.58
CA MET A 506 7.71 26.62 -8.74
C MET A 506 6.81 26.46 -9.98
N TYR A 507 6.46 25.22 -10.32
CA TYR A 507 5.66 24.95 -11.52
C TYR A 507 4.18 24.69 -11.23
N ALA A 508 3.83 24.19 -10.04
CA ALA A 508 2.47 23.80 -9.65
C ALA A 508 1.77 22.88 -10.68
N LYS A 509 2.55 21.96 -11.26
CA LYS A 509 2.16 20.97 -12.29
C LYS A 509 3.18 19.83 -12.35
N PRO A 510 2.90 18.70 -13.04
CA PRO A 510 3.88 17.64 -13.24
C PRO A 510 5.17 18.17 -13.88
N VAL A 511 6.32 17.66 -13.44
CA VAL A 511 7.64 18.02 -13.98
C VAL A 511 8.39 16.76 -14.39
N ILE A 512 8.79 16.69 -15.66
CA ILE A 512 9.72 15.71 -16.19
C ILE A 512 11.11 16.30 -16.16
N ILE A 513 11.99 15.67 -15.40
CA ILE A 513 13.41 16.00 -15.35
C ILE A 513 14.14 14.95 -16.16
N TYR A 514 15.03 15.34 -17.08
CA TYR A 514 15.75 14.37 -17.93
C TYR A 514 17.23 14.71 -18.10
N ASN A 515 18.00 13.78 -18.68
CA ASN A 515 19.45 13.88 -18.86
C ASN A 515 20.23 14.04 -17.54
N TYR A 516 20.06 13.06 -16.65
CA TYR A 516 20.73 13.03 -15.35
C TYR A 516 22.24 12.75 -15.47
N PRO A 517 23.06 13.21 -14.50
CA PRO A 517 24.46 12.83 -14.41
C PRO A 517 24.66 11.32 -14.40
N LYS A 518 25.61 10.82 -15.19
CA LYS A 518 25.90 9.40 -15.40
C LYS A 518 26.10 8.59 -14.10
N LYS A 519 26.65 9.22 -13.05
CA LYS A 519 26.93 8.57 -11.75
C LYS A 519 25.69 8.32 -10.90
N LEU A 520 24.58 9.00 -11.17
CA LEU A 520 23.35 8.95 -10.36
C LEU A 520 22.32 7.95 -10.90
N LYS A 521 22.65 7.24 -11.97
CA LYS A 521 21.71 6.41 -12.72
C LYS A 521 22.30 5.04 -13.02
N PRO A 522 21.44 4.01 -13.18
CA PRO A 522 21.88 2.64 -13.37
C PRO A 522 22.86 2.46 -14.54
N PHE A 523 23.65 1.40 -14.48
CA PHE A 523 24.67 1.08 -15.48
C PHE A 523 24.09 0.92 -16.90
N TYR A 524 22.84 0.46 -17.00
CA TYR A 524 22.15 0.21 -18.27
C TYR A 524 21.61 1.47 -18.96
N ALA A 525 21.57 2.63 -18.30
CA ALA A 525 21.07 3.86 -18.92
C ALA A 525 22.06 4.36 -19.99
N ARG A 526 21.54 4.69 -21.18
CA ARG A 526 22.36 5.10 -22.33
C ARG A 526 23.17 6.36 -22.01
N THR A 527 24.48 6.31 -22.22
CA THR A 527 25.34 7.49 -22.06
C THR A 527 25.12 8.46 -23.22
N ASN A 528 24.86 9.72 -22.89
CA ASN A 528 24.69 10.79 -23.88
C ASN A 528 26.03 11.16 -24.52
N ASP A 529 25.96 11.87 -25.65
CA ASP A 529 27.15 12.22 -26.44
C ASP A 529 28.09 13.20 -25.72
N ASP A 530 27.62 13.86 -24.65
CA ASP A 530 28.43 14.71 -23.77
C ASP A 530 29.37 13.91 -22.84
N GLY A 531 29.21 12.58 -22.75
CA GLY A 531 29.95 11.68 -21.87
C GLY A 531 29.72 11.91 -20.36
N LYS A 532 28.86 12.85 -19.98
CA LYS A 532 28.62 13.31 -18.60
C LYS A 532 27.24 12.92 -18.09
N THR A 533 26.24 12.91 -18.97
CA THR A 533 24.85 12.60 -18.66
C THR A 533 24.41 11.29 -19.29
N VAL A 534 23.28 10.77 -18.83
CA VAL A 534 22.60 9.61 -19.41
C VAL A 534 21.18 9.95 -19.80
N ALA A 535 20.66 9.28 -20.82
CA ALA A 535 19.29 9.39 -21.29
C ALA A 535 18.32 8.72 -20.30
N ALA A 536 18.11 9.36 -19.15
CA ALA A 536 17.19 8.96 -18.11
C ALA A 536 16.26 10.11 -17.76
N PHE A 537 15.05 9.79 -17.31
CA PHE A 537 14.06 10.77 -16.87
C PHE A 537 13.37 10.35 -15.56
N GLU A 538 12.83 11.35 -14.88
CA GLU A 538 11.94 11.19 -13.73
C GLU A 538 10.72 12.10 -13.91
N MET A 539 9.53 11.57 -13.70
CA MET A 539 8.28 12.34 -13.64
C MET A 539 7.92 12.58 -12.18
N VAL A 540 8.00 13.84 -11.78
CA VAL A 540 7.75 14.32 -10.42
C VAL A 540 6.38 14.98 -10.36
N LEU A 541 5.56 14.56 -9.41
CA LEU A 541 4.22 15.09 -9.20
C LEU A 541 4.09 15.89 -7.92
N PRO A 542 3.24 16.94 -7.91
CA PRO A 542 2.87 17.66 -6.70
C PRO A 542 2.38 16.70 -5.60
N LYS A 543 2.78 16.94 -4.34
CA LYS A 543 2.45 16.18 -3.11
C LYS A 543 2.96 14.74 -3.01
N VAL A 544 3.38 14.12 -4.11
CA VAL A 544 3.78 12.71 -4.15
C VAL A 544 5.27 12.55 -4.37
N GLY A 545 5.89 13.42 -5.16
CA GLY A 545 7.28 13.29 -5.58
C GLY A 545 7.41 12.44 -6.84
N THR A 546 8.53 11.73 -6.98
CA THR A 546 8.83 10.92 -8.17
C THR A 546 7.88 9.74 -8.30
N LEU A 547 7.02 9.76 -9.33
CA LEU A 547 6.05 8.69 -9.62
C LEU A 547 6.56 7.70 -10.67
N ILE A 548 7.19 8.21 -11.72
CA ILE A 548 7.71 7.43 -12.84
C ILE A 548 9.20 7.69 -12.99
N THR A 549 9.99 6.64 -13.17
CA THR A 549 11.41 6.71 -13.52
C THR A 549 11.65 5.91 -14.78
N GLY A 550 12.47 6.40 -15.70
CA GLY A 550 12.72 5.69 -16.95
C GLY A 550 14.02 6.07 -17.63
N SER A 551 14.33 5.34 -18.68
CA SER A 551 15.57 5.53 -19.45
C SER A 551 15.46 4.95 -20.86
N GLN A 552 16.21 5.55 -21.77
CA GLN A 552 16.71 4.82 -22.92
C GLN A 552 17.86 3.93 -22.46
N ASN A 553 17.88 2.69 -22.93
CA ASN A 553 18.85 1.70 -22.50
C ASN A 553 20.06 1.69 -23.45
N GLU A 554 21.23 1.36 -22.91
CA GLU A 554 22.49 1.38 -23.63
C GLU A 554 22.57 0.19 -24.59
N GLU A 555 22.37 0.49 -25.88
CA GLU A 555 22.37 -0.49 -26.97
C GLU A 555 23.78 -0.84 -27.44
N ARG A 556 24.78 -0.01 -27.13
CA ARG A 556 26.16 -0.17 -27.60
C ARG A 556 26.94 -1.05 -26.63
N ILE A 557 27.27 -2.26 -27.07
CA ILE A 557 27.91 -3.29 -26.21
C ILE A 557 29.18 -2.82 -25.50
N ASN A 558 30.03 -2.03 -26.16
CA ASN A 558 31.28 -1.53 -25.58
C ASN A 558 31.02 -0.54 -24.44
N MET A 559 30.01 0.32 -24.62
CA MET A 559 29.61 1.30 -23.60
C MET A 559 28.96 0.58 -22.41
N LEU A 560 28.04 -0.35 -22.68
CA LEU A 560 27.39 -1.14 -21.63
C LEU A 560 28.41 -1.97 -20.83
N SER A 561 29.34 -2.65 -21.51
CA SER A 561 30.40 -3.42 -20.85
C SER A 561 31.30 -2.55 -19.99
N ALA A 562 31.63 -1.33 -20.44
CA ALA A 562 32.37 -0.37 -19.64
C ALA A 562 31.59 0.04 -18.39
N ARG A 563 30.27 0.28 -18.51
CA ARG A 563 29.40 0.63 -17.38
C ARG A 563 29.28 -0.49 -16.35
N ILE A 564 29.14 -1.75 -16.78
CA ILE A 564 29.15 -2.92 -15.89
C ILE A 564 30.45 -2.96 -15.07
N LYS A 565 31.59 -2.72 -15.73
CA LYS A 565 32.90 -2.66 -15.06
C LYS A 565 33.02 -1.47 -14.10
N GLU A 566 32.50 -0.29 -14.48
CA GLU A 566 32.47 0.91 -13.61
C GLU A 566 31.70 0.68 -12.31
N PHE A 567 30.69 -0.19 -12.32
CA PHE A 567 29.85 -0.54 -11.17
C PHE A 567 30.37 -1.75 -10.36
N ASP A 568 31.52 -2.31 -10.74
CA ASP A 568 32.08 -3.52 -10.11
C ASP A 568 31.11 -4.72 -10.15
N LEU A 569 30.31 -4.81 -11.22
CA LEU A 569 29.35 -5.89 -11.40
C LEU A 569 30.03 -7.14 -12.01
N PRO A 570 29.73 -8.34 -11.49
CA PRO A 570 30.31 -9.59 -11.99
C PRO A 570 29.80 -9.89 -13.41
N LYS A 571 30.67 -9.68 -14.41
CA LYS A 571 30.30 -9.73 -15.84
C LYS A 571 29.60 -11.03 -16.24
N ASP A 572 30.03 -12.17 -15.69
CA ASP A 572 29.44 -13.49 -15.94
C ASP A 572 27.94 -13.55 -15.62
N GLN A 573 27.47 -12.80 -14.63
CA GLN A 573 26.04 -12.72 -14.28
C GLN A 573 25.21 -11.93 -15.31
N TYR A 574 25.86 -11.08 -16.11
CA TYR A 574 25.22 -10.22 -17.11
C TYR A 574 25.53 -10.65 -18.54
N GLU A 575 26.16 -11.81 -18.73
CA GLU A 575 26.55 -12.28 -20.06
C GLU A 575 25.32 -12.46 -20.98
N TRP A 576 24.23 -13.01 -20.42
CA TRP A 576 22.93 -13.12 -21.11
C TRP A 576 22.33 -11.75 -21.50
N TYR A 577 22.60 -10.72 -20.69
CA TYR A 577 22.11 -9.36 -20.94
C TYR A 577 22.96 -8.66 -22.01
N LEU A 578 24.26 -8.95 -22.06
CA LEU A 578 25.16 -8.53 -23.13
C LEU A 578 24.82 -9.22 -24.47
N ASP A 579 24.32 -10.46 -24.45
CA ASP A 579 23.87 -11.17 -25.67
C ASP A 579 22.76 -10.42 -26.40
N LEU A 580 21.87 -9.72 -25.67
CA LEU A 580 20.86 -8.84 -26.26
C LEU A 580 21.47 -7.75 -27.15
N ARG A 581 22.73 -7.37 -26.88
CA ARG A 581 23.47 -6.37 -27.67
C ARG A 581 24.33 -7.00 -28.77
N ARG A 582 24.63 -8.30 -28.69
CA ARG A 582 25.43 -9.03 -29.70
C ARG A 582 24.59 -9.50 -30.88
N HIS A 583 23.36 -9.91 -30.61
CA HIS A 583 22.53 -10.62 -31.57
C HIS A 583 21.33 -9.77 -32.02
N GLY A 584 21.60 -8.73 -32.81
CA GLY A 584 20.56 -7.89 -33.39
C GLY A 584 20.01 -6.83 -32.42
N THR A 585 20.89 -6.00 -31.87
CA THR A 585 20.51 -4.90 -30.96
C THR A 585 19.68 -3.83 -31.66
N VAL A 586 18.85 -3.13 -30.89
CA VAL A 586 18.04 -1.99 -31.32
C VAL A 586 18.14 -0.86 -30.30
N LYS A 587 17.75 0.36 -30.68
CA LYS A 587 17.44 1.36 -29.66
C LYS A 587 16.14 0.95 -28.97
N HIS A 588 16.10 1.03 -27.65
CA HIS A 588 14.92 0.70 -26.88
C HIS A 588 14.92 1.50 -25.58
N SER A 589 13.73 1.74 -25.06
CA SER A 589 13.52 2.55 -23.86
C SER A 589 12.35 2.01 -23.04
N GLY A 590 12.34 2.37 -21.77
CA GLY A 590 11.34 1.88 -20.84
C GLY A 590 11.27 2.73 -19.58
N PHE A 591 10.27 2.45 -18.76
CA PHE A 591 10.05 3.16 -17.51
C PHE A 591 9.33 2.27 -16.50
N SER A 592 9.41 2.66 -15.23
CA SER A 592 8.73 2.02 -14.11
C SER A 592 7.85 3.07 -13.42
N LEU A 593 6.56 2.75 -13.28
CA LEU A 593 5.61 3.50 -12.46
C LEU A 593 5.47 2.83 -11.10
N ALA A 594 5.65 3.59 -10.03
CA ALA A 594 5.38 3.13 -8.66
C ALA A 594 3.86 3.09 -8.42
N PHE A 595 3.24 1.92 -8.56
CA PHE A 595 1.78 1.78 -8.59
C PHE A 595 1.13 2.21 -7.27
N ASP A 596 1.74 1.89 -6.14
CA ASP A 596 1.21 2.28 -4.83
C ASP A 596 1.27 3.80 -4.61
N LEU A 597 2.23 4.50 -5.21
CA LEU A 597 2.27 5.96 -5.21
C LEU A 597 1.19 6.57 -6.11
N MET A 598 0.80 5.90 -7.19
CA MET A 598 -0.34 6.31 -8.01
C MET A 598 -1.66 6.20 -7.23
N VAL A 599 -1.84 5.13 -6.45
CA VAL A 599 -2.99 5.01 -5.54
C VAL A 599 -2.96 6.15 -4.53
N LEU A 600 -1.81 6.40 -3.89
CA LEU A 600 -1.64 7.47 -2.92
C LEU A 600 -1.99 8.86 -3.50
N LEU A 601 -1.56 9.16 -4.73
CA LEU A 601 -1.88 10.39 -5.44
C LEU A 601 -3.40 10.58 -5.55
N ILE A 602 -4.07 9.57 -6.10
CA ILE A 602 -5.49 9.59 -6.43
C ILE A 602 -6.36 9.65 -5.19
N THR A 603 -5.98 8.94 -4.12
CA THR A 603 -6.77 8.87 -2.89
C THR A 603 -6.46 10.00 -1.91
N GLY A 604 -5.46 10.84 -2.20
CA GLY A 604 -5.05 11.95 -1.33
C GLY A 604 -4.43 11.50 -0.01
N LEU A 605 -4.01 10.23 0.08
CA LEU A 605 -3.36 9.70 1.28
C LEU A 605 -1.97 10.32 1.44
N THR A 606 -1.50 10.40 2.68
CA THR A 606 -0.15 10.89 2.98
C THR A 606 0.85 9.76 3.13
N ASP A 607 0.39 8.55 3.48
CA ASP A 607 1.21 7.38 3.76
C ASP A 607 0.84 6.17 2.88
N VAL A 608 1.84 5.55 2.25
CA VAL A 608 1.65 4.44 1.32
C VAL A 608 1.17 3.15 2.00
N ARG A 609 1.39 3.01 3.30
CA ARG A 609 0.90 1.86 4.10
C ARG A 609 -0.64 1.78 4.15
N ASP A 610 -1.32 2.88 3.86
CA ASP A 610 -2.77 2.94 3.77
C ASP A 610 -3.29 2.68 2.35
N ALA A 611 -2.40 2.69 1.34
CA ALA A 611 -2.71 2.38 -0.06
C ALA A 611 -2.49 0.90 -0.42
N ILE A 612 -1.74 0.16 0.41
CA ILE A 612 -1.39 -1.25 0.22
C ILE A 612 -2.21 -2.12 1.18
N PRO A 613 -2.87 -3.21 0.75
CA PRO A 613 -3.71 -4.05 1.61
C PRO A 613 -3.02 -4.61 2.87
N PHE A 614 -1.79 -5.10 2.74
CA PHE A 614 -0.97 -5.63 3.83
C PHE A 614 0.47 -5.11 3.69
N PRO A 615 0.76 -3.89 4.16
CA PRO A 615 2.07 -3.28 3.95
C PRO A 615 3.18 -4.00 4.72
N ARG A 616 4.38 -4.07 4.12
CA ARG A 616 5.59 -4.62 4.75
C ARG A 616 6.61 -3.50 4.98
N SER A 617 6.96 -3.21 6.22
CA SER A 617 7.88 -2.12 6.56
C SER A 617 8.94 -2.59 7.56
N CYS A 618 10.12 -1.98 7.51
CA CYS A 618 11.19 -2.26 8.46
C CYS A 618 10.69 -2.06 9.91
N GLY A 619 10.99 -3.03 10.79
CA GLY A 619 10.64 -2.98 12.22
C GLY A 619 9.16 -3.22 12.55
N MET A 620 8.32 -3.59 11.57
CA MET A 620 6.89 -3.89 11.79
C MET A 620 6.63 -5.39 11.69
N GLU A 621 5.76 -5.91 12.56
CA GLU A 621 5.34 -7.32 12.51
C GLU A 621 4.63 -7.66 11.20
N ILE A 622 4.98 -8.81 10.62
CA ILE A 622 4.35 -9.37 9.43
C ILE A 622 3.15 -10.19 9.88
N ASN A 623 1.95 -9.60 9.83
CA ASN A 623 0.68 -10.33 9.94
C ASN A 623 0.35 -11.09 8.66
#